data_AF-A0A0D0CWN2-F1
#
_entry.id   AF-A0A0D0CWN2-F1
#
_cell.length_a   1.000
_cell.length_b   1.000
_cell.length_c   1.000
_cell.angle_alpha   90.00
_cell.angle_beta   90.00
_cell.angle_gamma   90.00
#
_symmetry.space_group_name_H-M   'P 1'
#
loop_
_entity.id
_entity.type
_entity.pdbx_description
1 polymer ?
#
loop_
_entity_poly.entity_id
_entity_poly.type
_entity_poly.pdbx_seq_one_letter_code
_entity_poly.pdbx_strand_id
1 'polypeptide(L)'
;MGAPTVPHLANIPSPFSSLSATMRHNVSLGEFCLQYDVPVSNQAKFAALEYHPGNQAVRTLGDKDWHEFVKFTILGRQSFLNAHKSFCSAMKAHNT
;
A
#
# COMPACT_ATOMS: atom_id res chain seq x y z
N MET A 1 9.23 38.35 -37.60
CA MET A 1 8.34 37.18 -37.37
C MET A 1 9.00 36.30 -36.34
N GLY A 2 8.69 36.47 -35.04
CA GLY A 2 9.24 35.64 -33.96
C GLY A 2 8.07 35.21 -33.07
N ALA A 3 7.86 33.91 -32.93
CA ALA A 3 6.71 33.30 -32.26
C ALA A 3 6.81 33.42 -30.72
N PRO A 4 5.68 33.41 -29.99
CA PRO A 4 5.66 33.62 -28.54
C PRO A 4 6.08 32.36 -27.78
N THR A 5 6.98 32.52 -26.81
CA THR A 5 7.37 31.50 -25.84
C THR A 5 6.18 31.19 -24.91
N VAL A 6 5.57 30.03 -25.09
CA VAL A 6 4.66 29.44 -24.11
C VAL A 6 5.47 28.79 -22.98
N PRO A 7 5.13 29.02 -21.69
CA PRO A 7 5.80 28.33 -20.60
C PRO A 7 5.47 26.83 -20.66
N HIS A 8 6.54 26.04 -20.58
CA HIS A 8 6.58 24.58 -20.59
C HIS A 8 5.71 23.99 -19.46
N LEU A 9 4.43 23.76 -19.75
CA LEU A 9 3.49 23.04 -18.92
C LEU A 9 3.56 21.55 -19.29
N ALA A 10 4.63 20.87 -18.91
CA ALA A 10 4.74 19.42 -19.05
C ALA A 10 5.71 18.82 -18.03
N ASN A 11 5.51 19.12 -16.76
CA ASN A 11 5.97 18.26 -15.69
C ASN A 11 4.78 17.92 -14.81
N ILE A 12 3.81 17.20 -15.39
CA ILE A 12 2.81 16.48 -14.60
C ILE A 12 3.52 15.18 -14.21
N PRO A 13 3.95 14.99 -12.96
CA PRO A 13 4.39 13.68 -12.52
C PRO A 13 3.19 12.74 -12.71
N SER A 14 3.34 11.79 -13.63
CA SER A 14 2.40 10.67 -13.72
C SER A 14 2.30 10.05 -12.32
N PRO A 15 1.09 9.84 -11.77
CA PRO A 15 0.93 9.26 -10.42
C PRO A 15 1.41 7.80 -10.32
N PHE A 16 1.96 7.25 -11.40
CA PHE A 16 2.35 5.85 -11.55
C PHE A 16 3.86 5.58 -11.47
N SER A 17 4.71 6.58 -11.22
CA SER A 17 6.18 6.41 -11.25
C SER A 17 6.80 5.63 -10.08
N SER A 18 6.02 4.90 -9.29
CA SER A 18 6.55 4.04 -8.20
C SER A 18 5.89 2.66 -8.10
N LEU A 19 5.33 2.14 -9.19
CA LEU A 19 4.80 0.76 -9.19
C LEU A 19 5.89 -0.34 -9.20
N SER A 20 7.17 0.01 -9.43
CA SER A 20 8.16 -0.98 -9.86
C SER A 20 9.13 -1.51 -8.79
N ALA A 21 9.21 -0.95 -7.58
CA ALA A 21 10.19 -1.41 -6.58
C ALA A 21 9.65 -2.47 -5.61
N THR A 22 8.32 -2.54 -5.42
CA THR A 22 7.68 -3.52 -4.52
C THR A 22 7.38 -4.87 -5.19
N MET A 23 7.56 -4.99 -6.51
CA MET A 23 7.21 -6.19 -7.29
C MET A 23 8.17 -7.39 -7.16
N ARG A 24 9.32 -7.25 -6.47
CA ARG A 24 10.30 -8.36 -6.41
C ARG A 24 9.98 -9.44 -5.36
N HIS A 25 9.06 -9.18 -4.44
CA HIS A 25 8.63 -10.16 -3.45
C HIS A 25 7.12 -10.36 -3.59
N ASN A 26 6.72 -11.35 -4.40
CA ASN A 26 5.33 -11.83 -4.50
C ASN A 26 4.94 -12.58 -3.21
N VAL A 27 4.93 -11.87 -2.08
CA VAL A 27 4.46 -12.43 -0.81
C VAL A 27 2.95 -12.51 -0.89
N SER A 28 2.44 -13.73 -0.82
CA SER A 28 1.00 -13.96 -0.81
C SER A 28 0.39 -13.34 0.46
N LEU A 29 -0.87 -12.89 0.35
CA LEU A 29 -1.58 -12.32 1.50
C LEU A 29 -1.62 -13.29 2.70
N GLY A 30 -1.73 -14.61 2.42
CA GLY A 30 -1.67 -15.66 3.43
C GLY A 30 -0.31 -15.75 4.14
N GLU A 31 0.80 -15.63 3.39
CA GLU A 31 2.15 -15.62 3.98
C GLU A 31 2.39 -14.38 4.82
N PHE A 32 1.93 -13.21 4.36
CA PHE A 32 1.97 -11.98 5.16
C PHE A 32 1.17 -12.15 6.47
N CYS A 33 -0.02 -12.74 6.41
CA CYS A 33 -0.83 -12.97 7.59
C CYS A 33 -0.15 -13.90 8.60
N LEU A 34 0.46 -14.99 8.12
CA LEU A 34 1.21 -15.92 8.97
C LEU A 34 2.46 -15.28 9.58
N GLN A 35 3.23 -14.53 8.78
CA GLN A 35 4.53 -14.00 9.19
C GLN A 35 4.41 -12.82 10.18
N TYR A 36 3.34 -12.05 10.09
CA TYR A 36 3.14 -10.84 10.91
C TYR A 36 1.96 -10.95 11.89
N ASP A 37 1.51 -12.19 12.18
CA ASP A 37 0.43 -12.49 13.12
C ASP A 37 -0.86 -11.69 12.82
N VAL A 38 -1.15 -11.47 11.54
CA VAL A 38 -2.38 -10.80 11.14
C VAL A 38 -3.48 -11.85 11.09
N PRO A 39 -4.62 -11.66 11.79
CA PRO A 39 -5.68 -12.65 11.84
C PRO A 39 -6.12 -13.07 10.43
N VAL A 40 -6.14 -14.38 10.17
CA VAL A 40 -6.57 -14.96 8.88
C VAL A 40 -8.02 -14.57 8.54
N SER A 41 -8.85 -14.32 9.56
CA SER A 41 -10.20 -13.78 9.38
C SER A 41 -10.24 -12.41 8.69
N ASN A 42 -9.13 -11.66 8.69
CA ASN A 42 -9.02 -10.40 7.95
C ASN A 42 -8.61 -10.59 6.49
N GLN A 43 -8.18 -11.79 6.09
CA GLN A 43 -7.74 -12.08 4.73
C GLN A 43 -8.83 -11.82 3.70
N ALA A 44 -10.08 -12.19 3.99
CA ALA A 44 -11.22 -11.90 3.13
C ALA A 44 -11.49 -10.39 2.97
N LYS A 45 -11.27 -9.61 4.05
CA LYS A 45 -11.44 -8.15 4.04
C LYS A 45 -10.36 -7.47 3.20
N PHE A 46 -9.13 -7.97 3.27
CA PHE A 46 -8.03 -7.51 2.44
C PHE A 46 -8.22 -7.88 0.96
N ALA A 47 -8.74 -9.07 0.67
CA ALA A 47 -9.08 -9.47 -0.69
C ALA A 47 -10.16 -8.55 -1.29
N ALA A 48 -11.17 -8.16 -0.50
CA ALA A 48 -12.20 -7.21 -0.92
C ALA A 48 -11.65 -5.79 -1.19
N LEU A 49 -10.51 -5.44 -0.61
CA LEU A 49 -9.78 -4.20 -0.89
C LEU A 49 -8.75 -4.32 -2.02
N GLU A 50 -8.64 -5.50 -2.65
CA GLU A 50 -7.56 -5.80 -3.59
C GLU A 50 -6.17 -5.48 -3.01
N TYR A 51 -6.04 -5.66 -1.70
CA TYR A 51 -4.81 -5.32 -1.00
C TYR A 51 -3.73 -6.37 -1.30
N HIS A 52 -2.55 -5.86 -1.66
CA HIS A 52 -1.32 -6.64 -1.82
C HIS A 52 -0.26 -6.18 -0.81
N PRO A 53 0.46 -7.10 -0.15
CA PRO A 53 1.55 -6.75 0.75
C PRO A 53 2.53 -5.75 0.12
N GLY A 54 2.82 -4.67 0.84
CA GLY A 54 3.69 -3.58 0.36
C GLY A 54 2.97 -2.45 -0.39
N ASN A 55 1.68 -2.61 -0.72
CA ASN A 55 0.87 -1.55 -1.28
C ASN A 55 0.72 -0.39 -0.28
N GLN A 56 1.26 0.79 -0.62
CA GLN A 56 1.24 1.96 0.26
C GLN A 56 -0.15 2.60 0.38
N ALA A 57 -1.10 2.30 -0.50
CA ALA A 57 -2.45 2.88 -0.48
C ALA A 57 -3.18 2.61 0.85
N VAL A 58 -2.88 1.50 1.53
CA VAL A 58 -3.48 1.19 2.84
C VAL A 58 -3.10 2.18 3.92
N ARG A 59 -1.97 2.87 3.78
CA ARG A 59 -1.53 3.91 4.73
C ARG A 59 -2.23 5.23 4.50
N THR A 60 -2.78 5.45 3.32
CA THR A 60 -3.48 6.69 2.93
C THR A 60 -5.00 6.55 2.99
N LEU A 61 -5.53 5.34 3.18
CA LEU A 61 -6.96 5.11 3.41
C LEU A 61 -7.47 5.89 4.62
N GLY A 62 -8.57 6.62 4.42
CA GLY A 62 -9.23 7.39 5.46
C GLY A 62 -9.94 6.50 6.49
N ASP A 63 -10.25 7.05 7.66
CA ASP A 63 -10.95 6.34 8.73
C ASP A 63 -12.32 5.81 8.28
N LYS A 64 -13.05 6.58 7.47
CA LYS A 64 -14.33 6.13 6.86
C LYS A 64 -14.12 4.90 5.99
N ASP A 65 -13.08 4.88 5.15
CA ASP A 65 -12.84 3.76 4.25
C ASP A 65 -12.48 2.49 5.03
N TRP A 66 -11.64 2.62 6.06
CA TRP A 66 -11.28 1.53 6.96
C TRP A 66 -12.48 0.95 7.72
N HIS A 67 -13.37 1.79 8.19
CA HIS A 67 -14.50 1.38 9.03
C HIS A 67 -15.71 0.90 8.21
N GLU A 68 -16.04 1.59 7.12
CA GLU A 68 -17.23 1.28 6.30
C GLU A 68 -17.00 0.12 5.34
N PHE A 69 -15.84 0.07 4.65
CA PHE A 69 -15.58 -0.93 3.61
C PHE A 69 -14.88 -2.17 4.18
N VAL A 70 -13.87 -1.95 5.02
CA VAL A 70 -13.05 -3.07 5.55
C VAL A 70 -13.63 -3.62 6.85
N LYS A 71 -14.54 -2.89 7.52
CA LYS A 71 -15.14 -3.29 8.80
C LYS A 71 -14.06 -3.66 9.82
N PHE A 72 -12.96 -2.91 9.84
CA PHE A 72 -11.93 -3.06 10.87
C PHE A 72 -12.33 -2.31 12.12
N THR A 73 -12.05 -2.89 13.28
CA THR A 73 -12.00 -2.12 14.53
C THR A 73 -10.78 -1.22 14.50
N ILE A 74 -10.80 -0.13 15.27
CA ILE A 74 -9.67 0.80 15.40
C ILE A 74 -8.39 0.04 15.77
N LEU A 75 -8.48 -0.88 16.74
CA LEU A 75 -7.36 -1.72 17.17
C LEU A 75 -6.87 -2.66 16.07
N GLY A 76 -7.79 -3.30 15.33
CA GLY A 76 -7.41 -4.18 14.23
C GLY A 76 -6.72 -3.44 13.08
N ARG A 77 -7.15 -2.21 12.77
CA ARG A 77 -6.49 -1.33 11.80
C ARG A 77 -5.06 -1.01 12.24
N GLN A 78 -4.87 -0.58 13.49
CA GLN A 78 -3.53 -0.24 14.00
C GLN A 78 -2.59 -1.44 14.02
N SER A 79 -3.09 -2.61 14.44
CA SER A 79 -2.29 -3.84 14.44
C SER A 79 -1.84 -4.19 13.00
N PHE A 80 -2.76 -4.12 12.04
CA PHE A 80 -2.43 -4.33 10.63
C PHE A 80 -1.40 -3.31 10.09
N LEU A 81 -1.57 -2.02 10.38
CA LEU A 81 -0.65 -0.99 9.89
C LEU A 81 0.76 -1.18 10.45
N ASN A 82 0.89 -1.64 11.71
CA ASN A 82 2.18 -1.99 12.30
C ASN A 82 2.81 -3.22 11.62
N ALA A 83 2.04 -4.26 11.36
CA ALA A 83 2.48 -5.43 10.59
C ALA A 83 2.96 -5.02 9.19
N HIS A 84 2.17 -4.23 8.46
CA HIS A 84 2.51 -3.73 7.13
C HIS A 84 3.77 -2.86 7.12
N LYS A 85 3.94 -1.98 8.13
CA LYS A 85 5.15 -1.17 8.28
C LYS A 85 6.37 -2.04 8.52
N SER A 86 6.25 -3.07 9.35
CA SER A 86 7.33 -4.02 9.64
C SER A 86 7.72 -4.80 8.38
N PHE A 87 6.74 -5.25 7.61
CA PHE A 87 6.94 -5.85 6.29
C PHE A 87 7.68 -4.93 5.33
N CYS A 88 7.22 -3.68 5.19
CA CYS A 88 7.88 -2.70 4.33
C CYS A 88 9.33 -2.42 4.75
N SER A 89 9.61 -2.35 6.05
CA SER A 89 10.98 -2.17 6.56
C SER A 89 11.86 -3.39 6.28
N ALA A 90 11.35 -4.60 6.46
CA ALA A 90 12.07 -5.84 6.17
C ALA A 90 12.42 -5.95 4.68
N MET A 91 11.48 -5.63 3.79
CA MET A 91 11.75 -5.59 2.35
C MET A 91 12.81 -4.56 1.96
N LYS A 92 12.81 -3.38 2.60
CA LYS A 92 13.83 -2.34 2.33
C LYS A 92 15.23 -2.78 2.76
N ALA A 93 15.33 -3.40 3.94
CA ALA A 93 16.59 -3.93 4.45
C ALA A 93 17.16 -5.06 3.58
N HIS A 94 16.30 -5.89 2.96
CA HIS A 94 16.71 -6.97 2.06
C HIS A 94 17.19 -6.48 0.68
N ASN A 95 16.94 -5.23 0.31
CA ASN A 95 17.36 -4.64 -0.98
C ASN A 95 18.59 -3.72 -0.85
N THR A 96 19.24 -3.69 0.32
CA THR A 96 20.46 -2.92 0.61
C THR A 96 21.62 -3.87 0.84
#